data_AF-A0A662EHP9-F1
#
_entry.id   AF-A0A662EHP9-F1
#
_cell.length_a   1.000
_cell.length_b   1.000
_cell.length_c   1.000
_cell.angle_alpha   90.00
_cell.angle_beta   90.00
_cell.angle_gamma   90.00
#
_symmetry.space_group_name_H-M   'P 1'
#
loop_
_entity.id
_entity.type
_entity.pdbx_description
1 polymer ?
#
loop_
_entity_poly.entity_id
_entity_poly.type
_entity_poly.pdbx_seq_one_letter_code
_entity_poly.pdbx_strand_id
1 'polypeptide(L)'
;MRTVVLGTLFLLGSSLLGISQVSSSASSAISSERPFQVCIGTFVFEQGEKLAVELVRREPCPCLCGPISILGFRVVDPDGDPVYVDSGAYPVPINKWVGEWCLVDGSGNMVPPGDYTLRIDSSAGEFRVMVQVVTPGARPLGKSFAQASVCGLGVQVYRLITEEDEGSIVALGEGAYLMVALPGNPTTGYSWAAETVPNFLEPVAGVGYLPEAQDPVLVGGGGIFFFRFRAKEAGSGTLSFAYKRAWETAPPAKTFTITVEVG
;
A
#
# COMPACT_ATOMS: atom_id res chain seq x y z
N MET A 1 41.39 -67.22 -18.72
CA MET A 1 39.95 -67.23 -18.35
C MET A 1 39.67 -65.97 -17.55
N ARG A 2 38.61 -65.25 -17.94
CA ARG A 2 38.22 -63.92 -17.45
C ARG A 2 37.76 -63.97 -15.99
N THR A 3 38.13 -62.99 -15.18
CA THR A 3 37.39 -62.61 -13.98
C THR A 3 37.24 -61.08 -13.98
N VAL A 4 35.99 -60.66 -14.16
CA VAL A 4 35.52 -59.28 -14.18
C VAL A 4 35.32 -58.84 -12.73
N VAL A 5 35.95 -57.76 -12.31
CA VAL A 5 35.67 -57.08 -11.04
C VAL A 5 34.50 -56.12 -11.28
N LEU A 6 33.39 -56.38 -10.59
CA LEU A 6 32.16 -55.60 -10.63
C LEU A 6 32.36 -54.33 -9.78
N GLY A 7 32.50 -53.17 -10.43
CA GLY A 7 32.57 -51.87 -9.76
C GLY A 7 31.17 -51.34 -9.45
N THR A 8 30.84 -51.22 -8.17
CA THR A 8 29.61 -50.60 -7.68
C THR A 8 29.75 -49.07 -7.77
N LEU A 9 29.03 -48.46 -8.70
CA LEU A 9 28.93 -47.01 -8.87
C LEU A 9 27.84 -46.48 -7.92
N PHE A 10 28.22 -45.87 -6.81
CA PHE A 10 27.29 -45.15 -5.92
C PHE A 10 26.99 -43.77 -6.54
N LEU A 11 25.83 -43.66 -7.19
CA LEU A 11 25.28 -42.38 -7.66
C LEU A 11 24.75 -41.61 -6.46
N LEU A 12 25.48 -40.58 -6.02
CA LEU A 12 24.98 -39.56 -5.10
C LEU A 12 23.91 -38.72 -5.84
N GLY A 13 22.65 -39.08 -5.63
CA GLY A 13 21.50 -38.28 -6.01
C GLY A 13 21.54 -36.95 -5.26
N SER A 14 22.06 -35.92 -5.90
CA SER A 14 22.00 -34.55 -5.41
C SER A 14 20.57 -34.07 -5.62
N SER A 15 19.76 -34.08 -4.57
CA SER A 15 18.47 -33.40 -4.53
C SER A 15 18.70 -31.91 -4.79
N LEU A 16 18.39 -31.49 -6.02
CA LEU A 16 18.24 -30.09 -6.37
C LEU A 16 17.11 -29.52 -5.49
N LEU A 17 17.50 -28.87 -4.39
CA LEU A 17 16.66 -27.90 -3.71
C LEU A 17 16.39 -26.79 -4.72
N GLY A 18 15.27 -26.90 -5.43
CA GLY A 18 14.74 -25.81 -6.23
C GLY A 18 14.45 -24.64 -5.31
N ILE A 19 15.32 -23.64 -5.32
CA ILE A 19 15.03 -22.35 -4.72
C ILE A 19 13.95 -21.75 -5.61
N SER A 20 12.67 -21.86 -5.21
CA SER A 20 11.60 -21.13 -5.86
C SER A 20 11.83 -19.65 -5.59
N GLN A 21 12.51 -18.98 -6.51
CA GLN A 21 12.52 -17.52 -6.56
C GLN A 21 11.11 -17.10 -6.93
N VAL A 22 10.32 -16.65 -5.95
CA VAL A 22 9.05 -15.97 -6.23
C VAL A 22 9.44 -14.62 -6.84
N SER A 23 9.52 -14.60 -8.17
CA SER A 23 9.71 -13.36 -8.91
C SER A 23 8.39 -12.62 -8.89
N SER A 24 8.33 -11.44 -8.26
CA SER A 24 7.18 -10.54 -8.38
C SER A 24 7.12 -10.01 -9.82
N SER A 25 6.52 -10.78 -10.74
CA SER A 25 6.32 -10.32 -12.11
C SER A 25 5.14 -9.35 -12.12
N ALA A 26 5.43 -8.07 -12.38
CA ALA A 26 4.40 -7.11 -12.73
C ALA A 26 4.15 -7.21 -14.24
N SER A 27 2.90 -7.37 -14.67
CA SER A 27 2.56 -7.49 -16.09
C SER A 27 1.38 -6.59 -16.42
N SER A 28 1.50 -5.85 -17.52
CA SER A 28 0.42 -5.08 -18.11
C SER A 28 0.06 -5.67 -19.47
N ALA A 29 -1.23 -5.90 -19.71
CA ALA A 29 -1.74 -6.34 -21.00
C ALA A 29 -2.76 -5.33 -21.54
N ILE A 30 -2.59 -4.94 -22.81
CA ILE A 30 -3.52 -4.09 -23.55
C ILE A 30 -4.22 -4.97 -24.58
N SER A 31 -5.55 -5.07 -24.52
CA SER A 31 -6.37 -5.76 -25.53
C SER A 31 -7.39 -4.79 -26.12
N SER A 32 -7.70 -4.92 -27.40
CA SER A 32 -8.61 -4.03 -28.12
C SER A 32 -10.09 -4.17 -27.70
N GLU A 33 -10.44 -5.21 -26.93
CA GLU A 33 -11.84 -5.55 -26.60
C GLU A 33 -12.19 -5.44 -25.10
N ARG A 34 -11.24 -5.10 -24.21
CA ARG A 34 -11.48 -4.99 -22.76
C ARG A 34 -10.69 -3.84 -22.13
N PRO A 35 -11.14 -3.24 -21.01
CA PRO A 35 -10.29 -2.36 -20.21
C PRO A 35 -8.98 -3.08 -19.88
N PHE A 36 -7.85 -2.36 -19.91
CA PHE A 36 -6.54 -2.96 -19.61
C PHE A 36 -6.54 -3.53 -18.19
N GLN A 37 -5.80 -4.63 -17.99
CA GLN A 37 -5.55 -5.23 -16.67
C GLN A 37 -4.07 -5.06 -16.34
N VAL A 38 -3.80 -4.45 -15.18
CA VAL A 38 -2.43 -4.31 -14.64
C VAL A 38 -2.31 -5.19 -13.41
N CYS A 39 -1.45 -6.20 -13.45
CA CYS A 39 -1.08 -6.97 -12.27
C CYS A 39 0.18 -6.36 -11.67
N ILE A 40 0.06 -5.87 -10.45
CA ILE A 40 1.17 -5.35 -9.66
C ILE A 40 1.50 -6.41 -8.61
N GLY A 41 2.80 -6.72 -8.50
CA GLY A 41 3.34 -7.83 -7.72
C GLY A 41 2.94 -7.84 -6.24
N THR A 42 3.41 -8.87 -5.53
CA THR A 42 2.85 -9.28 -4.24
C THR A 42 3.35 -8.46 -3.06
N PHE A 43 2.57 -7.54 -2.51
CA PHE A 43 2.93 -6.86 -1.27
C PHE A 43 2.63 -7.74 -0.07
N VAL A 44 3.54 -7.84 0.90
CA VAL A 44 3.33 -8.64 2.10
C VAL A 44 2.89 -7.76 3.26
N PHE A 45 1.85 -8.18 3.95
CA PHE A 45 1.35 -7.56 5.17
C PHE A 45 1.12 -8.61 6.25
N GLU A 46 1.49 -8.31 7.48
CA GLU A 46 1.11 -9.09 8.64
C GLU A 46 -0.36 -8.83 9.01
N GLN A 47 -1.02 -9.84 9.58
CA GLN A 47 -2.34 -9.64 10.16
C GLN A 47 -2.33 -8.53 11.22
N GLY A 48 -3.29 -7.60 11.12
CA GLY A 48 -3.44 -6.45 12.01
C GLY A 48 -2.77 -5.19 11.49
N GLU A 49 -1.99 -5.31 10.41
CA GLU A 49 -1.51 -4.18 9.66
C GLU A 49 -2.61 -3.60 8.77
N LYS A 50 -2.39 -2.36 8.32
CA LYS A 50 -3.32 -1.62 7.48
C LYS A 50 -2.60 -1.25 6.19
N LEU A 51 -3.33 -1.26 5.07
CA LEU A 51 -2.81 -0.80 3.80
C LEU A 51 -3.66 0.31 3.21
N ALA A 52 -3.01 1.15 2.41
CA ALA A 52 -3.66 2.12 1.56
C ALA A 52 -3.17 2.00 0.13
N VAL A 53 -3.99 2.39 -0.84
CA VAL A 53 -3.68 2.38 -2.26
C VAL A 53 -4.14 3.66 -2.95
N GLU A 54 -3.34 4.12 -3.90
CA GLU A 54 -3.66 5.25 -4.77
C GLU A 54 -3.32 4.94 -6.23
N LEU A 55 -4.10 5.49 -7.16
CA LEU A 55 -3.67 5.57 -8.56
C LEU A 55 -2.83 6.82 -8.76
N VAL A 56 -1.57 6.62 -9.15
CA VAL A 56 -0.59 7.68 -9.30
C VAL A 56 -0.24 7.85 -10.77
N ARG A 57 -0.26 9.09 -11.23
CA ARG A 57 0.13 9.44 -12.60
C ARG A 57 1.53 10.01 -12.60
N ARG A 58 2.39 9.48 -13.47
CA ARG A 58 3.72 10.02 -13.75
C ARG A 58 3.60 11.35 -14.50
N GLU A 59 4.46 12.29 -14.13
CA GLU A 59 4.69 13.52 -14.87
C GLU A 59 6.09 13.54 -15.50
N PRO A 60 6.25 13.97 -16.77
CA PRO A 60 5.19 14.34 -17.72
C PRO A 60 4.34 13.14 -18.13
N CYS A 61 3.04 13.38 -18.36
CA CYS A 61 2.08 12.34 -18.71
C CYS A 61 2.34 11.77 -20.12
N PRO A 62 2.59 10.46 -20.28
CA PRO A 62 2.89 9.90 -21.60
C PRO A 62 1.61 9.57 -22.40
N CYS A 63 0.55 9.07 -21.77
CA CYS A 63 -0.78 8.87 -22.34
C CYS A 63 -1.83 8.77 -21.22
N LEU A 64 -3.13 8.66 -21.55
CA LEU A 64 -4.25 8.70 -20.58
C LEU A 64 -4.26 9.97 -19.72
N CYS A 65 -3.92 11.12 -20.33
CA CYS A 65 -3.78 12.39 -19.62
C CYS A 65 -5.12 13.07 -19.27
N GLY A 66 -6.24 12.53 -19.77
CA GLY A 66 -7.58 12.99 -19.41
C GLY A 66 -7.90 12.74 -17.92
N PRO A 67 -9.05 13.25 -17.43
CA PRO A 67 -9.50 12.95 -16.08
C PRO A 67 -9.74 11.44 -15.92
N ILE A 68 -9.28 10.89 -14.80
CA ILE A 68 -9.49 9.49 -14.44
C ILE A 68 -10.22 9.46 -13.12
N SER A 69 -11.23 8.61 -13.04
CA SER A 69 -12.01 8.39 -11.84
C SER A 69 -11.97 6.92 -11.46
N ILE A 70 -11.95 6.66 -10.16
CA ILE A 70 -12.23 5.37 -9.57
C ILE A 70 -13.74 5.13 -9.65
N LEU A 71 -14.10 3.91 -10.03
CA LEU A 71 -15.47 3.42 -10.18
C LEU A 71 -15.85 2.42 -9.08
N GLY A 72 -14.86 1.83 -8.43
CA GLY A 72 -15.05 0.93 -7.30
C GLY A 72 -13.74 0.34 -6.80
N PHE A 73 -13.74 -0.08 -5.53
CA PHE A 73 -12.62 -0.77 -4.89
C PHE A 73 -13.13 -1.96 -4.11
N ARG A 74 -12.48 -3.11 -4.29
CA ARG A 74 -12.79 -4.34 -3.55
C ARG A 74 -11.54 -5.19 -3.37
N VAL A 75 -11.59 -6.10 -2.41
CA VAL A 75 -10.60 -7.16 -2.24
C VAL A 75 -11.29 -8.49 -2.42
N VAL A 76 -10.64 -9.37 -3.18
CA VAL A 76 -11.09 -10.75 -3.41
C VAL A 76 -10.06 -11.73 -2.88
N ASP A 77 -10.53 -12.89 -2.47
CA ASP A 77 -9.69 -14.04 -2.10
C ASP A 77 -9.14 -14.78 -3.36
N PRO A 78 -8.39 -15.90 -3.21
CA PRO A 78 -7.88 -16.67 -4.34
C PRO A 78 -8.94 -17.27 -5.27
N ASP A 79 -10.12 -17.57 -4.73
CA ASP A 79 -11.25 -18.11 -5.48
C ASP A 79 -12.00 -17.01 -6.26
N GLY A 80 -11.69 -15.75 -5.95
CA GLY A 80 -12.27 -14.56 -6.58
C GLY A 80 -13.50 -14.03 -5.87
N ASP A 81 -13.84 -14.60 -4.71
CA ASP A 81 -14.96 -14.18 -3.88
C ASP A 81 -14.61 -12.89 -3.13
N PRO A 82 -15.54 -11.92 -3.06
CA PRO A 82 -15.29 -10.65 -2.39
C PRO A 82 -15.19 -10.83 -0.88
N VAL A 83 -14.05 -10.43 -0.31
CA VAL A 83 -13.84 -10.40 1.15
C VAL A 83 -14.08 -9.00 1.72
N TYR A 84 -13.82 -7.96 0.92
CA TYR A 84 -14.06 -6.57 1.27
C TYR A 84 -14.55 -5.82 0.03
N VAL A 85 -15.55 -4.96 0.21
CA VAL A 85 -16.07 -4.08 -0.85
C VAL A 85 -16.20 -2.69 -0.24
N ASP A 86 -15.53 -1.71 -0.84
CA ASP A 86 -15.65 -0.33 -0.42
C ASP A 86 -17.04 0.21 -0.78
N SER A 87 -17.72 0.76 0.23
CA SER A 87 -19.08 1.30 0.11
C SER A 87 -19.11 2.79 -0.22
N GLY A 88 -18.01 3.37 -0.70
CA GLY A 88 -17.90 4.78 -1.03
C GLY A 88 -18.80 5.23 -2.18
N ALA A 89 -19.02 6.54 -2.28
CA ALA A 89 -19.77 7.15 -3.37
C ALA A 89 -18.88 7.31 -4.62
N TYR A 90 -19.05 6.42 -5.59
CA TYR A 90 -18.36 6.46 -6.88
C TYR A 90 -19.21 7.15 -7.98
N PRO A 91 -18.60 7.77 -9.00
CA PRO A 91 -17.17 7.83 -9.30
C PRO A 91 -16.42 8.93 -8.52
N VAL A 92 -15.15 8.66 -8.16
CA VAL A 92 -14.28 9.62 -7.45
C VAL A 92 -13.02 9.91 -8.28
N PRO A 93 -12.63 11.18 -8.54
CA PRO A 93 -11.36 11.48 -9.20
C PRO A 93 -10.16 10.87 -8.48
N ILE A 94 -9.16 10.36 -9.23
CA ILE A 94 -7.99 9.68 -8.62
C ILE A 94 -7.20 10.56 -7.63
N ASN A 95 -7.23 11.88 -7.79
CA ASN A 95 -6.57 12.83 -6.89
C ASN A 95 -7.43 13.22 -5.67
N LYS A 96 -8.59 12.58 -5.51
CA LYS A 96 -9.52 12.74 -4.37
C LYS A 96 -9.88 11.40 -3.75
N TRP A 97 -9.11 10.35 -4.03
CA TRP A 97 -9.40 8.99 -3.60
C TRP A 97 -8.18 8.35 -2.97
N VAL A 98 -8.39 7.69 -1.84
CA VAL A 98 -7.46 6.76 -1.20
C VAL A 98 -8.29 5.52 -0.90
N GLY A 99 -7.86 4.36 -1.40
CA GLY A 99 -8.46 3.09 -1.02
C GLY A 99 -7.77 2.56 0.23
N GLU A 100 -8.53 2.20 1.26
CA GLU A 100 -7.98 1.69 2.52
C GLU A 100 -8.51 0.28 2.78
N TRP A 101 -7.65 -0.60 3.28
CA TRP A 101 -8.07 -1.91 3.75
C TRP A 101 -7.26 -2.32 4.98
N CYS A 102 -7.95 -2.63 6.07
CA CYS A 102 -7.36 -3.03 7.34
C CYS A 102 -7.21 -4.54 7.48
N LEU A 103 -7.12 -5.28 6.36
CA LEU A 103 -7.02 -6.75 6.34
C LEU A 103 -8.16 -7.43 7.11
N VAL A 104 -9.35 -6.86 7.03
CA VAL A 104 -10.58 -7.40 7.62
C VAL A 104 -11.60 -7.74 6.53
N ASP A 105 -12.43 -8.73 6.81
CA ASP A 105 -13.59 -9.07 6.00
C ASP A 105 -14.74 -8.06 6.20
N GLY A 106 -15.82 -8.22 5.44
CA GLY A 106 -17.03 -7.39 5.57
C GLY A 106 -17.74 -7.46 6.92
N SER A 107 -17.37 -8.39 7.80
CA SER A 107 -17.87 -8.49 9.18
C SER A 107 -16.91 -7.84 10.21
N GLY A 108 -15.76 -7.32 9.76
CA GLY A 108 -14.73 -6.73 10.61
C GLY A 108 -13.78 -7.76 11.24
N ASN A 109 -13.84 -9.03 10.86
CA ASN A 109 -12.90 -10.03 11.34
C ASN A 109 -11.63 -10.01 10.50
N MET A 110 -10.48 -10.26 11.13
CA MET A 110 -9.21 -10.37 10.42
C MET A 110 -9.27 -11.49 9.37
N VAL A 111 -8.83 -11.20 8.15
CA VAL A 111 -8.74 -12.23 7.11
C VAL A 111 -7.62 -13.22 7.45
N PRO A 112 -7.77 -14.51 7.11
CA PRO A 112 -6.72 -15.50 7.37
C PRO A 112 -5.45 -15.20 6.56
N PRO A 113 -4.30 -15.78 6.93
CA PRO A 113 -3.11 -15.73 6.10
C PRO A 113 -3.38 -16.38 4.73
N GLY A 114 -2.93 -15.75 3.66
CA GLY A 114 -3.23 -16.17 2.29
C GLY A 114 -2.97 -15.08 1.27
N ASP A 115 -3.25 -15.39 0.02
CA ASP A 115 -3.11 -14.45 -1.09
C ASP A 115 -4.46 -13.76 -1.38
N TYR A 116 -4.43 -12.47 -1.62
CA TYR A 116 -5.58 -11.62 -1.87
C TYR A 116 -5.31 -10.73 -3.08
N THR A 117 -6.36 -10.30 -3.76
CA THR A 117 -6.26 -9.36 -4.87
C THR A 117 -7.11 -8.13 -4.62
N LEU A 118 -6.47 -6.98 -4.53
CA LEU A 118 -7.12 -5.68 -4.56
C LEU A 118 -7.50 -5.38 -6.01
N ARG A 119 -8.78 -5.12 -6.26
CA ARG A 119 -9.32 -4.76 -7.57
C ARG A 119 -9.80 -3.31 -7.51
N ILE A 120 -9.15 -2.46 -8.29
CA ILE A 120 -9.46 -1.03 -8.41
C ILE A 120 -10.02 -0.82 -9.82
N ASP A 121 -11.34 -0.63 -9.91
CA ASP A 121 -12.00 -0.31 -11.17
C ASP A 121 -11.87 1.20 -11.42
N SER A 122 -11.44 1.59 -12.62
CA SER A 122 -11.32 2.99 -13.01
C SER A 122 -11.90 3.24 -14.41
N SER A 123 -12.13 4.51 -14.75
CA SER A 123 -12.54 4.90 -16.11
C SER A 123 -11.49 4.58 -17.19
N ALA A 124 -10.25 4.29 -16.79
CA ALA A 124 -9.17 3.90 -17.70
C ALA A 124 -9.06 2.38 -17.85
N GLY A 125 -9.29 1.63 -16.77
CA GLY A 125 -9.20 0.17 -16.75
C GLY A 125 -9.22 -0.40 -15.34
N GLU A 126 -8.98 -1.70 -15.21
CA GLU A 126 -8.91 -2.40 -13.93
C GLU A 126 -7.45 -2.58 -13.50
N PHE A 127 -7.15 -2.18 -12.26
CA PHE A 127 -5.87 -2.47 -11.64
C PHE A 127 -6.02 -3.59 -10.61
N ARG A 128 -5.11 -4.55 -10.64
CA ARG A 128 -5.04 -5.68 -9.72
C ARG A 128 -3.73 -5.63 -8.96
N VAL A 129 -3.80 -5.56 -7.64
CA VAL A 129 -2.63 -5.63 -6.77
C VAL A 129 -2.70 -6.92 -5.98
N MET A 130 -1.67 -7.74 -6.10
CA MET A 130 -1.55 -8.96 -5.29
C MET A 130 -1.05 -8.58 -3.90
N VAL A 131 -1.71 -9.09 -2.87
CA VAL A 131 -1.34 -8.89 -1.46
C VAL A 131 -1.27 -10.26 -0.80
N GLN A 132 -0.18 -10.55 -0.11
CA GLN A 132 -0.05 -11.73 0.72
C GLN A 132 -0.17 -11.33 2.18
N VAL A 133 -1.15 -11.90 2.86
CA VAL A 133 -1.33 -11.75 4.31
C VAL A 133 -0.60 -12.89 5.01
N VAL A 134 0.25 -12.56 5.98
CA VAL A 134 1.01 -13.53 6.78
C VAL A 134 0.67 -13.43 8.25
N THR A 135 1.01 -14.45 9.03
CA THR A 135 0.85 -14.38 10.49
C THR A 135 1.82 -13.35 11.09
N PRO A 136 1.45 -12.68 12.19
CA PRO A 136 2.32 -11.70 12.84
C PRO A 136 3.69 -12.25 13.20
N GLY A 137 4.75 -11.47 12.97
CA GLY A 137 6.14 -11.84 13.18
C GLY A 137 6.71 -12.83 12.17
N ALA A 138 5.97 -13.19 11.12
CA ALA A 138 6.53 -13.93 10.00
C ALA A 138 7.58 -13.05 9.30
N ARG A 139 8.74 -13.62 8.96
CA ARG A 139 9.74 -12.94 8.13
C ARG A 139 9.52 -13.36 6.68
N PRO A 140 8.77 -12.61 5.87
CA PRO A 140 8.58 -12.99 4.48
C PRO A 140 9.93 -13.06 3.77
N LEU A 141 10.17 -14.21 3.12
CA LEU A 141 11.34 -14.42 2.28
C LEU A 141 11.10 -13.72 0.92
N GLY A 142 11.30 -12.41 0.88
CA GLY A 142 11.25 -11.65 -0.38
C GLY A 142 10.95 -10.17 -0.19
N LYS A 143 11.76 -9.31 -0.81
CA LYS A 143 11.46 -7.89 -0.97
C LYS A 143 10.59 -7.75 -2.21
N SER A 144 9.27 -7.80 -2.06
CA SER A 144 8.37 -7.63 -3.19
C SER A 144 8.12 -6.16 -3.45
N PHE A 145 8.92 -5.57 -4.34
CA PHE A 145 8.61 -4.31 -4.98
C PHE A 145 8.25 -4.57 -6.42
N ALA A 146 7.00 -4.30 -6.77
CA ALA A 146 6.56 -4.35 -8.14
C ALA A 146 5.90 -3.02 -8.47
N GLN A 147 6.41 -2.36 -9.50
CA GLN A 147 5.82 -1.15 -10.06
C GLN A 147 5.46 -1.46 -11.51
N ALA A 148 4.19 -1.76 -11.77
CA ALA A 148 3.67 -1.72 -13.13
C ALA A 148 2.88 -0.44 -13.34
N SER A 149 3.04 0.13 -14.52
CA SER A 149 2.23 1.24 -14.99
C SER A 149 1.78 0.99 -16.41
N VAL A 150 0.61 1.51 -16.77
CA VAL A 150 0.11 1.58 -18.13
C VAL A 150 -0.01 3.05 -18.46
N CYS A 151 0.66 3.51 -19.51
CA CYS A 151 0.64 4.94 -19.88
C CYS A 151 1.07 5.87 -18.73
N GLY A 152 2.02 5.44 -17.89
CA GLY A 152 2.45 6.24 -16.73
C GLY A 152 1.43 6.32 -15.60
N LEU A 153 0.30 5.60 -15.69
CA LEU A 153 -0.64 5.40 -14.60
C LEU A 153 -0.31 4.09 -13.89
N GLY A 154 0.09 4.17 -12.62
CA GLY A 154 0.40 3.03 -11.78
C GLY A 154 -0.44 3.02 -10.50
N VAL A 155 -0.35 1.95 -9.73
CA VAL A 155 -0.84 1.90 -8.36
C VAL A 155 0.34 2.06 -7.43
N GLN A 156 0.19 2.87 -6.39
CA GLN A 156 1.11 2.92 -5.26
C GLN A 156 0.42 2.31 -4.06
N VAL A 157 1.10 1.38 -3.41
CA VAL A 157 0.64 0.66 -2.23
C VAL A 157 1.46 1.13 -1.05
N TYR A 158 0.77 1.48 0.03
CA TYR A 158 1.35 2.05 1.22
C TYR A 158 1.10 1.14 2.40
N ARG A 159 2.07 1.07 3.31
CA ARG A 159 1.78 0.78 4.70
C ARG A 159 0.99 1.95 5.27
N LEU A 160 -0.25 1.71 5.70
CA LEU A 160 -1.11 2.72 6.31
C LEU A 160 -0.90 2.73 7.83
N ILE A 161 -0.74 3.93 8.38
CA ILE A 161 -0.62 4.24 9.79
C ILE A 161 -1.71 5.26 10.14
N THR A 162 -2.46 5.00 11.21
CA THR A 162 -3.52 5.88 11.72
C THR A 162 -3.20 6.37 13.12
N GLU A 163 -4.06 7.21 13.71
CA GLU A 163 -3.86 7.70 15.09
C GLU A 163 -3.84 6.59 16.15
N GLU A 164 -4.39 5.41 15.84
CA GLU A 164 -4.38 4.23 16.72
C GLU A 164 -2.98 3.62 16.89
N ASP A 165 -2.07 3.94 15.97
CA ASP A 165 -0.73 3.38 15.91
C ASP A 165 0.31 4.26 16.65
N GLU A 166 -0.14 5.20 17.50
CA GLU A 166 0.70 6.10 18.28
C GLU A 166 1.75 5.34 19.10
N GLY A 167 3.01 5.78 19.00
CA GLY A 167 4.14 5.20 19.71
C GLY A 167 4.62 3.85 19.19
N SER A 168 4.04 3.34 18.10
CA SER A 168 4.43 2.06 17.51
C SER A 168 5.79 2.11 16.80
N ILE A 169 6.35 0.92 16.56
CA ILE A 169 7.51 0.71 15.69
C ILE A 169 6.99 0.14 14.37
N VAL A 170 7.30 0.82 13.27
CA VAL A 170 6.88 0.45 11.91
C VAL A 170 8.10 -0.01 11.13
N ALA A 171 8.17 -1.31 10.85
CA ALA A 171 9.20 -1.89 10.01
C ALA A 171 8.81 -1.78 8.52
N LEU A 172 9.76 -1.33 7.69
CA LEU A 172 9.60 -1.18 6.24
C LEU A 172 10.82 -1.80 5.53
N GLY A 173 10.60 -2.25 4.29
CA GLY A 173 11.71 -2.56 3.39
C GLY A 173 12.18 -1.32 2.62
N GLU A 174 13.45 -1.28 2.23
CA GLU A 174 13.95 -0.26 1.29
C GLU A 174 13.10 -0.18 0.02
N GLY A 175 12.61 1.01 -0.31
CA GLY A 175 11.72 1.27 -1.46
C GLY A 175 10.24 1.26 -1.11
N ALA A 176 9.85 0.83 0.09
CA ALA A 176 8.46 0.80 0.53
C ALA A 176 7.89 2.19 0.75
N TYR A 177 6.57 2.28 0.59
CA TYR A 177 5.83 3.51 0.83
C TYR A 177 5.08 3.42 2.16
N LEU A 178 5.08 4.53 2.88
CA LEU A 178 4.38 4.74 4.14
C LEU A 178 3.36 5.86 3.95
N MET A 179 2.13 5.65 4.43
CA MET A 179 1.09 6.66 4.50
C MET A 179 0.66 6.85 5.95
N VAL A 180 0.68 8.09 6.43
CA VAL A 180 0.15 8.46 7.74
C VAL A 180 -1.16 9.23 7.52
N ALA A 181 -2.25 8.71 8.08
CA ALA A 181 -3.61 9.24 7.97
C ALA A 181 -4.09 9.72 9.34
N LEU A 182 -4.20 11.04 9.52
CA LEU A 182 -4.55 11.65 10.80
C LEU A 182 -5.86 12.43 10.70
N PRO A 183 -6.88 12.13 11.52
CA PRO A 183 -8.12 12.89 11.52
C PRO A 183 -7.87 14.32 12.02
N GLY A 184 -8.56 15.27 11.39
CA GLY A 184 -8.48 16.68 11.74
C GLY A 184 -9.62 17.47 11.12
N ASN A 185 -9.70 18.75 11.46
CA ASN A 185 -10.73 19.65 10.97
C ASN A 185 -10.13 21.02 10.62
N PRO A 186 -9.73 21.25 9.36
CA PRO A 186 -9.12 22.50 8.94
C PRO A 186 -10.05 23.71 9.09
N THR A 187 -11.38 23.51 9.17
CA THR A 187 -12.34 24.63 9.36
C THR A 187 -12.19 25.31 10.73
N THR A 188 -11.56 24.64 11.69
CA THR A 188 -11.24 25.19 13.02
C THR A 188 -9.92 25.96 13.05
N GLY A 189 -9.22 26.04 11.91
CA GLY A 189 -7.91 26.67 11.78
C GLY A 189 -6.72 25.78 12.13
N TYR A 190 -6.97 24.57 12.65
CA TYR A 190 -5.92 23.61 12.97
C TYR A 190 -5.52 22.78 11.74
N SER A 191 -4.23 22.47 11.63
CA SER A 191 -3.68 21.58 10.61
C SER A 191 -2.62 20.68 11.20
N TRP A 192 -2.51 19.46 10.66
CA TRP A 192 -1.36 18.60 10.92
C TRP A 192 -0.16 19.06 10.10
N ALA A 193 1.02 19.06 10.72
CA ALA A 193 2.31 19.27 10.05
C ALA A 193 3.33 18.27 10.59
N ALA A 194 4.23 17.79 9.72
CA ALA A 194 5.37 16.98 10.15
C ALA A 194 6.37 17.87 10.91
N GLU A 195 6.79 17.44 12.10
CA GLU A 195 7.78 18.13 12.94
C GLU A 195 9.15 17.50 12.80
N THR A 196 9.21 16.16 12.78
CA THR A 196 10.46 15.40 12.56
C THR A 196 10.23 14.39 11.45
N VAL A 197 11.07 14.43 10.41
CA VAL A 197 11.09 13.44 9.33
C VAL A 197 12.52 12.90 9.23
N PRO A 198 12.77 11.60 9.44
CA PRO A 198 14.09 11.02 9.27
C PRO A 198 14.60 11.17 7.82
N ASN A 199 15.90 11.39 7.64
CA ASN A 199 16.50 11.65 6.31
C ASN A 199 16.34 10.49 5.30
N PHE A 200 16.19 9.26 5.81
CA PHE A 200 15.95 8.07 5.00
C PHE A 200 14.50 7.99 4.45
N LEU A 201 13.59 8.84 4.93
CA LEU A 201 12.24 8.99 4.41
C LEU A 201 12.16 10.19 3.45
N GLU A 202 11.79 9.94 2.21
CA GLU A 202 11.49 10.98 1.22
C GLU A 202 10.01 11.31 1.20
N PRO A 203 9.58 12.56 1.45
CA PRO A 203 8.20 12.96 1.27
C PRO A 203 7.75 12.76 -0.18
N VAL A 204 6.56 12.20 -0.37
CA VAL A 204 5.95 11.96 -1.67
C VAL A 204 4.73 12.86 -1.83
N ALA A 205 4.60 13.51 -3.00
CA ALA A 205 3.46 14.36 -3.29
C ALA A 205 2.16 13.54 -3.42
N GLY A 206 1.04 14.14 -3.03
CA GLY A 206 -0.29 13.54 -3.10
C GLY A 206 -1.34 14.46 -2.51
N VAL A 207 -2.58 13.99 -2.39
CA VAL A 207 -3.65 14.78 -1.77
C VAL A 207 -3.39 14.91 -0.26
N GLY A 208 -3.23 16.15 0.22
CA GLY A 208 -2.88 16.40 1.61
C GLY A 208 -4.04 16.28 2.59
N TYR A 209 -5.28 16.48 2.13
CA TYR A 209 -6.49 16.41 2.94
C TYR A 209 -7.68 15.93 2.11
N LEU A 210 -8.46 14.99 2.65
CA LEU A 210 -9.79 14.66 2.13
C LEU A 210 -10.84 14.90 3.21
N PRO A 211 -11.95 15.59 2.90
CA PRO A 211 -13.07 15.67 3.83
C PRO A 211 -13.65 14.27 4.04
N GLU A 212 -14.21 14.04 5.23
CA GLU A 212 -14.93 12.79 5.48
C GLU A 212 -16.10 12.66 4.49
N ALA A 213 -16.27 11.46 3.93
CA ALA A 213 -17.33 11.18 2.97
C ALA A 213 -18.69 11.10 3.69
N GLN A 214 -19.24 12.25 4.04
CA GLN A 214 -20.61 12.39 4.53
C GLN A 214 -21.47 13.03 3.44
N ASP A 215 -22.69 12.49 3.23
CA ASP A 215 -23.73 13.14 2.43
C ASP A 215 -24.86 13.61 3.37
N PRO A 216 -25.19 14.91 3.40
CA PRO A 216 -24.49 16.02 2.75
C PRO A 216 -23.13 16.29 3.39
N VAL A 217 -22.16 16.77 2.60
CA VAL A 217 -20.89 17.29 3.12
C VAL A 217 -21.23 18.43 4.08
N LEU A 218 -21.15 18.16 5.38
CA LEU A 218 -21.50 19.13 6.40
C LEU A 218 -20.45 20.27 6.39
N VAL A 219 -20.92 21.51 6.28
CA VAL A 219 -20.07 22.69 6.47
C VAL A 219 -19.53 22.64 7.90
N GLY A 220 -18.20 22.56 8.05
CA GLY A 220 -17.55 22.38 9.35
C GLY A 220 -17.20 20.92 9.70
N GLY A 221 -17.50 19.95 8.83
CA GLY A 221 -17.09 18.56 8.98
C GLY A 221 -15.57 18.40 8.95
N GLY A 222 -15.07 17.42 9.72
CA GLY A 222 -13.67 17.03 9.69
C GLY A 222 -13.30 16.24 8.43
N GLY A 223 -12.10 15.70 8.45
CA GLY A 223 -11.57 14.83 7.41
C GLY A 223 -10.23 14.28 7.82
N ILE A 224 -9.50 13.72 6.86
CA ILE A 224 -8.24 13.05 7.10
C ILE A 224 -7.11 13.81 6.40
N PHE A 225 -6.05 14.10 7.14
CA PHE A 225 -4.78 14.59 6.59
C PHE A 225 -3.90 13.39 6.23
N PHE A 226 -3.37 13.39 5.01
CA PHE A 226 -2.53 12.30 4.49
C PHE A 226 -1.11 12.78 4.22
N PHE A 227 -0.15 12.10 4.83
CA PHE A 227 1.28 12.30 4.61
C PHE A 227 1.88 11.03 3.99
N ARG A 228 2.71 11.17 2.97
CA ARG A 228 3.28 10.05 2.21
C ARG A 228 4.80 10.12 2.26
N PHE A 229 5.42 8.97 2.45
CA PHE A 229 6.88 8.84 2.46
C PHE A 229 7.31 7.62 1.66
N ARG A 230 8.50 7.70 1.07
CA ARG A 230 9.22 6.56 0.49
C ARG A 230 10.47 6.30 1.33
N ALA A 231 10.64 5.06 1.79
CA ALA A 231 11.86 4.62 2.45
C ALA A 231 12.99 4.48 1.41
N LYS A 232 13.93 5.41 1.35
CA LYS A 232 14.98 5.43 0.31
C LYS A 232 16.16 4.52 0.61
N GLU A 233 16.48 4.34 1.88
CA GLU A 233 17.65 3.60 2.37
C GLU A 233 17.39 3.05 3.78
N ALA A 234 18.15 2.05 4.19
CA ALA A 234 18.10 1.52 5.55
C ALA A 234 18.36 2.59 6.62
N GLY A 235 17.68 2.48 7.75
CA GLY A 235 17.78 3.46 8.84
C GLY A 235 16.73 3.25 9.92
N SER A 236 16.92 3.89 11.07
CA SER A 236 15.93 3.92 12.15
C SER A 236 15.82 5.34 12.69
N GLY A 237 14.59 5.79 12.93
CA GLY A 237 14.35 7.17 13.35
C GLY A 237 12.90 7.49 13.65
N THR A 238 12.70 8.58 14.39
CA THR A 238 11.38 9.06 14.79
C THR A 238 10.74 9.90 13.69
N LEU A 239 9.51 9.56 13.33
CA LEU A 239 8.61 10.38 12.51
C LEU A 239 7.54 10.97 13.41
N SER A 240 7.39 12.29 13.43
CA SER A 240 6.45 12.98 14.32
C SER A 240 5.69 14.11 13.64
N PHE A 241 4.48 14.37 14.14
CA PHE A 241 3.55 15.37 13.63
C PHE A 241 2.95 16.18 14.79
N ALA A 242 2.59 17.43 14.50
CA ALA A 242 1.89 18.33 15.40
C ALA A 242 0.61 18.86 14.76
N TYR A 243 -0.47 18.87 15.53
CA TYR A 243 -1.74 19.47 15.17
C TYR A 243 -1.87 20.83 15.85
N LYS A 244 -1.68 21.91 15.09
CA LYS A 244 -1.65 23.27 15.63
C LYS A 244 -2.22 24.29 14.66
N ARG A 245 -2.54 25.48 15.17
CA ARG A 245 -2.81 26.66 14.36
C ARG A 245 -1.49 27.34 14.04
N ALA A 246 -1.20 27.56 12.76
CA ALA A 246 0.09 28.10 12.33
C ALA A 246 0.40 29.51 12.87
N TRP A 247 -0.63 30.27 13.28
CA TRP A 247 -0.50 31.63 13.82
C TRP A 247 -0.45 31.70 15.36
N GLU A 248 -0.62 30.59 16.07
CA GLU A 248 -0.57 30.55 17.54
C GLU A 248 0.79 30.04 18.02
N THR A 249 1.31 30.62 19.10
CA THR A 249 2.54 30.18 19.77
C THR A 249 2.28 29.11 20.84
N ALA A 250 1.02 28.69 21.01
CA ALA A 250 0.62 27.68 21.96
C ALA A 250 1.21 26.30 21.59
N PRO A 251 1.39 25.40 22.57
CA PRO A 251 1.72 24.00 22.29
C PRO A 251 0.71 23.36 21.33
N PRO A 252 1.12 22.34 20.53
CA PRO A 252 0.19 21.61 19.68
C PRO A 252 -0.99 21.04 20.46
N ALA A 253 -2.19 21.09 19.88
CA ALA A 253 -3.38 20.51 20.50
C ALA A 253 -3.35 18.97 20.47
N LYS A 254 -2.67 18.39 19.48
CA LYS A 254 -2.35 16.96 19.41
C LYS A 254 -0.95 16.78 18.84
N THR A 255 -0.33 15.65 19.18
CA THR A 255 0.89 15.16 18.56
C THR A 255 0.66 13.73 18.10
N PHE A 256 1.39 13.31 17.07
CA PHE A 256 1.44 11.92 16.65
C PHE A 256 2.89 11.52 16.41
N THR A 257 3.34 10.38 16.93
CA THR A 257 4.73 9.94 16.85
C THR A 257 4.84 8.43 16.64
N ILE A 258 5.67 8.01 15.69
CA ILE A 258 6.07 6.61 15.51
C ILE A 258 7.59 6.49 15.31
N THR A 259 8.12 5.30 15.54
CA THR A 259 9.49 4.95 15.13
C THR A 259 9.43 4.17 13.82
N VAL A 260 10.19 4.59 12.82
CA VAL A 260 10.27 3.89 11.53
C VAL A 260 11.63 3.21 11.41
N GLU A 261 11.62 1.93 11.06
CA GLU A 261 12.81 1.11 10.84
C GLU A 261 12.81 0.58 9.41
N VAL A 262 13.91 0.76 8.69
CA VAL A 262 14.08 0.33 7.30
C VAL A 262 15.26 -0.64 7.18
N GLY A 263 15.04 -1.80 6.54
CA GLY A 263 16.06 -2.84 6.29
C GLY A 263 16.03 -3.53 4.92
#